data_AF-A0AAE8SUU7-F1
#
_entry.id   AF-A0AAE8SUU7-F1
#
_cell.length_a   1.000
_cell.length_b   1.000
_cell.length_c   1.000
_cell.angle_alpha   90.00
_cell.angle_beta   90.00
_cell.angle_gamma   90.00
#
_symmetry.space_group_name_H-M   'P 1'
#
loop_
_entity.id
_entity.type
_entity.pdbx_description
1 polymer ?
#
loop_
_entity_poly.entity_id
_entity_poly.type
_entity_poly.pdbx_seq_one_letter_code
_entity_poly.pdbx_strand_id
1 'polypeptide(L)'
;MPVPSSSRHFRVPEDRESYYGLDPGHAQYLKSQVGGYPALFEFEHHLHCVNLLRQSLHWNYDYYIARCQGPFANAPEIVEVHVNHGFDIVRQVIMCQPDTDLFGQY
;
A
#
# COMPACT_ATOMS: atom_id res chain seq x y z
N MET A 1 -24.99 11.21 -13.89
CA MET A 1 -24.57 11.33 -12.47
C MET A 1 -23.18 10.73 -12.37
N PRO A 2 -22.19 11.39 -11.75
CA PRO A 2 -20.87 10.80 -11.60
C PRO A 2 -20.99 9.58 -10.69
N VAL A 3 -20.51 8.43 -11.19
CA VAL A 3 -20.41 7.19 -10.41
C VAL A 3 -19.52 7.51 -9.21
N PRO A 4 -19.93 7.22 -7.96
CA PRO A 4 -19.00 7.31 -6.86
C PRO A 4 -17.93 6.25 -7.14
N SER A 5 -16.73 6.72 -7.48
CA SER A 5 -15.53 5.90 -7.31
C SER A 5 -15.58 5.43 -5.86
N SER A 6 -15.79 4.12 -5.64
CA SER A 6 -15.73 3.56 -4.30
C SER A 6 -14.26 3.49 -3.88
N SER A 7 -13.61 4.64 -3.81
CA SER A 7 -12.30 4.76 -3.19
C SER A 7 -12.48 4.35 -1.73
N ARG A 8 -11.87 3.23 -1.34
CA ARG A 8 -11.87 2.76 0.07
C ARG A 8 -11.07 3.66 1.02
N HIS A 9 -10.51 4.75 0.50
CA HIS A 9 -9.71 5.69 1.26
C HIS A 9 -10.62 6.58 2.11
N PHE A 10 -10.28 6.68 3.39
CA PHE A 10 -10.82 7.70 4.27
C PHE A 10 -10.20 9.05 3.91
N ARG A 11 -10.97 10.11 4.07
CA ARG A 11 -10.44 11.47 3.92
C ARG A 11 -9.99 11.99 5.28
N VAL A 12 -8.70 12.29 5.40
CA VAL A 12 -8.15 13.04 6.53
C VAL A 12 -8.12 14.54 6.17
N PRO A 13 -8.79 15.41 6.94
CA PRO A 13 -8.72 16.87 6.74
C PRO A 13 -7.29 17.42 6.85
N GLU A 14 -6.98 18.50 6.11
CA GLU A 14 -5.65 19.15 6.11
C GLU A 14 -5.23 19.61 7.52
N ASP A 15 -6.18 20.13 8.32
CA ASP A 15 -5.93 20.59 9.70
C ASP A 15 -5.61 19.45 10.69
N ARG A 16 -5.69 18.19 10.24
CA ARG A 16 -5.45 16.99 11.05
C ARG A 16 -4.23 16.20 10.61
N GLU A 17 -3.49 16.65 9.60
CA GLU A 17 -2.35 15.91 9.02
C GLU A 17 -1.31 15.51 10.07
N SER A 18 -0.87 16.48 10.89
CA SER A 18 0.16 16.27 11.91
C SER A 18 -0.30 15.34 13.03
N TYR A 19 -1.58 15.38 13.39
CA TYR A 19 -2.17 14.48 14.39
C TYR A 19 -2.11 13.01 13.94
N TYR A 20 -2.29 12.76 12.64
CA TYR A 20 -2.21 11.42 12.05
C TYR A 20 -0.81 11.08 11.50
N GLY A 21 0.20 11.93 11.71
CA GLY A 21 1.56 11.70 11.23
C GLY A 21 1.72 11.80 9.72
N LEU A 22 0.81 12.47 9.02
CA LEU A 22 0.88 12.68 7.58
C LEU A 22 1.78 13.87 7.24
N ASP A 23 2.75 13.65 6.34
CA ASP A 23 3.61 14.70 5.78
C ASP A 23 2.93 15.46 4.62
N PRO A 24 3.13 16.78 4.48
CA PRO A 24 2.57 17.57 3.38
C PRO A 24 2.95 17.12 1.97
N GLY A 25 4.05 16.38 1.82
CA GLY A 25 4.48 15.77 0.56
C GLY A 25 3.70 14.51 0.16
N HIS A 26 2.86 13.96 1.05
CA HIS A 26 1.97 12.85 0.67
C HIS A 26 0.94 13.27 -0.37
N ALA A 27 0.38 12.27 -1.05
CA ALA A 27 -0.70 12.48 -2.00
C ALA A 27 -1.88 13.21 -1.32
N GLN A 28 -2.46 14.18 -2.03
CA GLN A 28 -3.60 14.96 -1.56
C GLN A 28 -4.68 14.99 -2.64
N TYR A 29 -5.93 15.05 -2.20
CA TYR A 29 -7.02 15.40 -3.10
C TYR A 29 -6.89 16.85 -3.57
N LEU A 30 -7.36 17.13 -4.79
CA LEU A 30 -7.41 18.50 -5.27
C LEU A 30 -8.26 19.37 -4.34
N LYS A 31 -7.76 20.56 -3.99
CA LYS A 31 -8.48 21.53 -3.15
C LYS A 31 -9.80 21.96 -3.77
N SER A 32 -9.89 22.00 -5.10
CA SER A 32 -11.12 22.30 -5.85
C SER A 32 -12.19 21.21 -5.76
N GLN A 33 -11.83 20.01 -5.28
CA GLN A 33 -12.76 18.91 -5.06
C GLN A 33 -13.13 18.82 -3.58
N VAL A 34 -12.33 18.10 -2.80
CA VAL A 34 -12.59 17.82 -1.37
C VAL A 34 -11.41 18.20 -0.47
N GLY A 35 -10.22 18.39 -1.03
CA GLY A 35 -8.97 18.61 -0.28
C GLY A 35 -8.66 17.50 0.73
N GLY A 36 -7.56 17.67 1.45
CA GLY A 36 -7.08 16.69 2.44
C GLY A 36 -6.45 15.44 1.83
N TYR A 37 -6.21 14.45 2.68
CA TYR A 37 -5.39 13.29 2.37
C TYR A 37 -6.24 12.03 2.21
N PRO A 38 -6.08 11.26 1.11
CA PRO A 38 -6.55 9.87 1.04
C PRO A 38 -5.70 9.01 1.97
N ALA A 39 -6.34 8.41 2.98
CA ALA A 39 -5.68 7.50 3.91
C ALA A 39 -6.39 6.15 3.94
N LEU A 40 -5.63 5.09 4.16
CA LEU A 40 -6.13 3.76 4.50
C LEU A 40 -5.72 3.44 5.94
N PHE A 41 -6.35 2.43 6.54
CA PHE A 41 -5.76 1.85 7.73
C PHE A 41 -4.49 1.09 7.34
N GLU A 42 -3.44 1.19 8.17
CA GLU A 42 -2.16 0.52 7.88
C GLU A 42 -2.30 -0.99 7.66
N PHE A 43 -3.24 -1.67 8.33
CA PHE A 43 -3.48 -3.09 8.08
C PHE A 43 -3.93 -3.37 6.64
N GLU A 44 -4.70 -2.47 6.01
CA GLU A 44 -5.12 -2.62 4.61
C GLU A 44 -3.91 -2.48 3.68
N HIS A 45 -3.01 -1.55 4.00
CA HIS A 45 -1.75 -1.38 3.28
C HIS A 45 -0.84 -2.60 3.42
N HIS A 46 -0.67 -3.14 4.63
CA HIS A 46 0.12 -4.35 4.87
C HIS A 46 -0.42 -5.55 4.07
N LEU A 47 -1.75 -5.76 4.07
CA LEU A 47 -2.37 -6.83 3.29
C LEU A 47 -2.17 -6.66 1.79
N HIS A 48 -2.25 -5.43 1.29
CA HIS A 48 -1.92 -5.11 -0.11
C HIS A 48 -0.45 -5.42 -0.42
N CYS A 49 0.50 -4.98 0.42
CA CYS A 49 1.93 -5.25 0.26
C CYS A 49 2.25 -6.75 0.24
N VAL A 50 1.72 -7.53 1.19
CA VAL A 50 1.93 -8.98 1.25
C VAL A 50 1.36 -9.68 0.01
N ASN A 51 0.19 -9.25 -0.47
CA ASN A 51 -0.40 -9.79 -1.69
C ASN A 51 0.46 -9.44 -2.91
N LEU A 52 0.97 -8.22 -3.03
CA LEU A 52 1.86 -7.85 -4.13
C LEU A 52 3.16 -8.65 -4.10
N LEU A 53 3.78 -8.84 -2.92
CA LEU A 53 4.96 -9.70 -2.74
C LEU A 53 4.69 -11.13 -3.22
N ARG A 54 3.56 -11.72 -2.82
CA ARG A 54 3.12 -13.05 -3.28
C ARG A 54 3.01 -13.09 -4.82
N GLN A 55 2.41 -12.09 -5.43
CA GLN A 55 2.25 -12.02 -6.90
C GLN A 55 3.59 -11.87 -7.62
N SER A 56 4.55 -11.18 -6.99
CA SER A 56 5.87 -10.92 -7.54
C SER A 56 6.90 -12.04 -7.27
N LEU A 57 6.51 -13.11 -6.57
CA LEU A 57 7.35 -14.30 -6.46
C LEU A 57 7.67 -14.86 -7.85
N HIS A 58 8.89 -15.40 -8.00
CA HIS A 58 9.37 -15.98 -9.26
C HIS A 58 8.35 -16.94 -9.91
N TRP A 59 7.65 -17.76 -9.11
CA TRP A 59 6.67 -18.73 -9.60
C TRP A 59 5.33 -18.13 -10.05
N ASN A 60 5.05 -16.88 -9.68
CA ASN A 60 3.78 -16.19 -9.95
C ASN A 60 3.94 -15.02 -10.93
N TYR A 61 5.14 -14.46 -11.05
CA TYR A 61 5.39 -13.20 -11.74
C TYR A 61 4.90 -13.21 -13.19
N ASP A 62 5.26 -14.23 -13.97
CA ASP A 62 4.88 -14.34 -15.39
C ASP A 62 3.36 -14.33 -15.59
N TYR A 63 2.61 -14.95 -14.67
CA TYR A 63 1.15 -15.00 -14.71
C TYR A 63 0.52 -13.62 -14.45
N TYR A 64 1.10 -12.82 -13.54
CA TYR A 64 0.56 -11.52 -13.16
C TYR A 64 1.00 -10.40 -14.09
N ILE A 65 2.23 -10.43 -14.60
CA ILE A 65 2.69 -9.47 -15.60
C ILE A 65 1.91 -9.63 -16.91
N ALA A 66 1.62 -10.86 -17.33
CA ALA A 66 0.82 -11.14 -18.53
C ALA A 66 -0.63 -10.65 -18.44
N ARG A 67 -1.15 -10.45 -17.21
CA ARG A 67 -2.50 -9.90 -17.01
C ARG A 67 -2.59 -8.39 -17.19
N CYS A 68 -1.49 -7.66 -17.01
CA CYS A 68 -1.45 -6.20 -17.14
C CYS A 68 -2.59 -5.52 -16.34
N GLN A 69 -2.76 -5.93 -15.08
CA GLN A 69 -3.84 -5.47 -14.20
C GLN A 69 -3.28 -4.94 -12.88
N GLY A 70 -3.98 -3.97 -12.29
CA GLY A 70 -3.62 -3.40 -10.99
C GLY A 70 -2.17 -2.87 -11.00
N PRO A 71 -1.35 -3.19 -9.99
CA PRO A 71 0.05 -2.78 -9.96
C PRO A 71 0.86 -3.19 -11.19
N PHE A 72 0.56 -4.34 -11.80
CA PHE A 72 1.26 -4.90 -12.96
C PHE A 72 0.87 -4.25 -14.30
N ALA A 73 -0.06 -3.29 -14.30
CA ALA A 73 -0.32 -2.46 -15.48
C ALA A 73 0.72 -1.33 -15.66
N ASN A 74 1.56 -1.10 -14.65
CA ASN A 74 2.64 -0.12 -14.71
C ASN A 74 3.90 -0.71 -15.38
N ALA A 75 4.85 0.16 -15.70
CA ALA A 75 6.16 -0.26 -16.19
C ALA A 75 6.87 -1.17 -15.17
N PRO A 76 7.69 -2.16 -15.61
CA PRO A 76 8.34 -3.11 -14.72
C PRO A 76 9.14 -2.47 -13.58
N GLU A 77 9.81 -1.34 -13.84
CA GLU A 77 10.60 -0.61 -12.87
C GLU A 77 9.74 -0.04 -11.73
N ILE A 78 8.49 0.35 -12.03
CA ILE A 78 7.53 0.82 -11.03
C ILE A 78 7.03 -0.34 -10.17
N VAL A 79 6.80 -1.51 -10.78
CA VAL A 79 6.43 -2.73 -10.06
C VAL A 79 7.54 -3.12 -9.09
N GLU A 80 8.80 -3.09 -9.54
CA GLU A 80 9.97 -3.38 -8.71
C GLU A 80 10.05 -2.45 -7.48
N VAL A 81 9.96 -1.14 -7.69
CA VAL A 81 9.97 -0.16 -6.58
C VAL A 81 8.81 -0.42 -5.60
N HIS A 82 7.62 -0.72 -6.10
CA HIS A 82 6.44 -1.00 -5.27
C HIS A 82 6.63 -2.27 -4.43
N VAL A 83 7.18 -3.33 -5.02
CA VAL A 83 7.48 -4.59 -4.33
C VAL A 83 8.52 -4.36 -3.22
N ASN A 84 9.59 -3.63 -3.52
CA ASN A 84 10.64 -3.32 -2.54
C ASN A 84 10.13 -2.46 -1.37
N HIS A 85 9.28 -1.48 -1.66
CA HIS A 85 8.60 -0.69 -0.63
C HIS A 85 7.75 -1.58 0.30
N GLY A 86 6.92 -2.45 -0.28
CA GLY A 86 6.09 -3.37 0.50
C GLY A 86 6.91 -4.34 1.35
N PHE A 87 8.05 -4.81 0.84
CA PHE A 87 8.98 -5.64 1.60
C PHE A 87 9.54 -4.90 2.82
N ASP A 88 10.00 -3.66 2.65
CA ASP A 88 10.55 -2.88 3.76
C ASP A 88 9.49 -2.55 4.81
N ILE A 89 8.24 -2.26 4.41
CA ILE A 89 7.13 -2.08 5.37
C ILE A 89 6.93 -3.32 6.23
N VAL A 90 6.82 -4.50 5.63
CA VAL A 90 6.65 -5.76 6.38
C VAL A 90 7.83 -6.00 7.32
N ARG A 91 9.05 -5.72 6.85
CA ARG A 91 10.28 -5.81 7.64
C ARG A 91 10.25 -4.87 8.85
N GLN A 92 9.78 -3.63 8.68
CA GLN A 92 9.65 -2.64 9.76
C GLN A 92 8.59 -3.07 10.78
N VAL A 93 7.44 -3.57 10.33
CA VAL A 93 6.38 -4.09 11.22
C VAL A 93 6.90 -5.21 12.10
N ILE A 94 7.62 -6.18 11.53
CA ILE A 94 8.22 -7.30 12.29
C ILE A 94 9.24 -6.79 13.30
N MET A 95 10.07 -5.81 12.93
CA MET A 95 11.06 -5.24 13.86
C MET A 95 10.42 -4.47 15.02
N CYS A 96 9.36 -3.72 14.76
CA CYS A 96 8.73 -2.87 15.76
C CYS A 96 7.71 -3.63 16.61
N GLN A 97 7.09 -4.69 16.08
CA GLN A 97 6.07 -5.52 16.73
C GLN A 97 6.42 -7.01 16.54
N PRO A 98 7.54 -7.48 17.12
CA PRO A 98 7.96 -8.86 16.96
C PRO A 98 7.00 -9.82 17.67
N ASP A 99 6.72 -10.96 17.04
CA ASP A 99 6.16 -12.12 17.73
C ASP A 99 7.27 -12.76 18.57
N THR A 100 7.03 -12.88 19.89
CA THR A 100 8.00 -13.40 20.85
C THR A 100 7.77 -14.87 21.21
N ASP A 101 6.79 -15.52 20.59
CA ASP A 101 6.52 -16.94 20.83
C ASP A 101 7.53 -17.85 20.12
N LEU A 102 7.60 -19.11 20.58
CA LEU A 102 8.51 -20.11 20.01
C LEU A 102 7.90 -20.79 18.80
N PHE A 103 8.62 -20.77 17.67
CA PHE A 103 8.26 -21.53 16.48
C PHE A 103 9.03 -22.86 16.41
N GLY A 104 8.29 -23.97 16.43
CA GLY A 104 8.83 -25.31 16.18
C GLY A 104 8.88 -25.61 14.68
N GLN A 105 10.09 -25.65 14.11
CA GLN A 105 10.32 -26.17 12.77
C GLN A 105 10.27 -27.70 12.80
N TYR A 106 9.59 -28.31 11.83
CA TYR A 106 9.66 -29.74 11.53
C TYR A 106 10.45 -29.95 10.24
#